data_AF-A0A382FXF5-F1
#
_entry.id   AF-A0A382FXF5-F1
#
_cell.length_a   1.000
_cell.length_b   1.000
_cell.length_c   1.000
_cell.angle_alpha   90.00
_cell.angle_beta   90.00
_cell.angle_gamma   90.00
#
_symmetry.space_group_name_H-M   'P 1'
#
loop_
_entity.id
_entity.type
_entity.pdbx_description
1 polymer ?
#
loop_
_entity_poly.entity_id
_entity_poly.type
_entity_poly.pdbx_seq_one_letter_code
_entity_poly.pdbx_strand_id
1 'polypeptide(L)'
;MKSTQILSLISLTLAAAVVSAQKKDSKPAPASAPQQKLELVKVASLNTTESNREFQKNVQLVQQQRALAGQLLSKLQNEQDEQKHAELKKQLAALQAKLNENNKLMFKTYGFTLNRNYVLTVEKAHVHMWVTAEEAAAIKARSDVKDGAIKDDGKKPSGLRGLFGGNKKK
;
A
#
# COMPACT_ATOMS: atom_id res chain seq x y z
N MET A 1 -46.80 -33.63 14.53
CA MET A 1 -45.56 -34.45 14.59
C MET A 1 -44.37 -33.49 14.41
N LYS A 2 -43.23 -33.57 15.13
CA LYS A 2 -42.11 -34.54 14.99
C LYS A 2 -41.74 -34.75 13.50
N SER A 3 -40.51 -34.62 13.00
CA SER A 3 -39.14 -34.55 13.59
C SER A 3 -38.17 -34.01 12.48
N THR A 4 -36.98 -33.43 12.66
CA THR A 4 -36.24 -32.74 13.75
C THR A 4 -34.97 -32.08 13.14
N GLN A 5 -34.39 -31.04 13.77
CA GLN A 5 -33.09 -30.42 13.41
C GLN A 5 -31.94 -31.01 14.24
N ILE A 6 -30.86 -31.52 13.62
CA ILE A 6 -29.58 -31.86 14.30
C ILE A 6 -28.38 -31.44 13.44
N LEU A 7 -27.37 -30.92 14.14
CA LEU A 7 -26.07 -30.45 13.67
C LEU A 7 -25.29 -31.48 12.84
N SER A 8 -24.45 -30.98 11.94
CA SER A 8 -23.21 -31.65 11.52
C SER A 8 -22.03 -30.72 11.79
N LEU A 9 -21.19 -31.07 12.78
CA LEU A 9 -19.85 -30.49 12.90
C LEU A 9 -18.93 -31.25 11.95
N ILE A 10 -18.17 -30.55 11.12
CA ILE A 10 -17.02 -31.13 10.41
C ILE A 10 -15.75 -30.54 11.02
N SER A 11 -14.99 -31.41 11.65
CA SER A 11 -13.85 -31.09 12.51
C SER A 11 -12.69 -30.44 11.78
N LEU A 12 -12.02 -29.48 12.43
CA LEU A 12 -10.71 -28.98 12.01
C LEU A 12 -9.64 -30.02 12.38
N THR A 13 -9.11 -30.75 11.40
CA THR A 13 -7.98 -31.68 11.61
C THR A 13 -6.72 -31.22 10.89
N LEU A 14 -5.74 -30.74 11.66
CA LEU A 14 -4.37 -30.51 11.21
C LEU A 14 -3.57 -31.81 11.37
N ALA A 15 -3.09 -32.39 10.28
CA ALA A 15 -2.23 -33.58 10.29
C ALA A 15 -1.05 -33.38 9.32
N ALA A 16 0.16 -33.76 9.76
CA ALA A 16 1.38 -33.54 9.00
C ALA A 16 1.79 -34.78 8.17
N ALA A 17 2.44 -34.51 7.04
CA ALA A 17 3.32 -35.38 6.26
C ALA A 17 3.11 -36.92 6.30
N VAL A 18 2.60 -37.46 5.19
CA VAL A 18 2.87 -38.85 4.80
C VAL A 18 3.49 -38.84 3.41
N VAL A 19 4.75 -39.30 3.29
CA VAL A 19 5.35 -39.62 1.99
C VAL A 19 4.89 -41.02 1.62
N SER A 20 4.27 -41.17 0.44
CA SER A 20 3.98 -42.46 -0.16
C SER A 20 3.95 -42.32 -1.67
N ALA A 21 4.81 -43.07 -2.37
CA ALA A 21 4.92 -43.00 -3.82
C ALA A 21 3.79 -43.79 -4.48
N GLN A 22 2.84 -43.09 -5.11
CA GLN A 22 1.87 -43.70 -6.03
C GLN A 22 2.08 -43.16 -7.44
N LYS A 23 2.57 -44.03 -8.33
CA LYS A 23 2.71 -43.77 -9.76
C LYS A 23 1.41 -44.14 -10.47
N LYS A 24 0.56 -43.15 -10.77
CA LYS A 24 -0.53 -43.27 -11.75
C LYS A 24 -0.81 -41.93 -12.43
N ASP A 25 -0.69 -41.94 -13.76
CA ASP A 25 -1.45 -41.13 -14.71
C ASP A 25 -1.59 -39.63 -14.41
N SER A 26 -0.45 -38.96 -14.27
CA SER A 26 -0.36 -37.49 -14.26
C SER A 26 -0.85 -36.90 -15.58
N LYS A 27 -2.15 -36.58 -15.66
CA LYS A 27 -2.68 -35.60 -16.62
C LYS A 27 -1.77 -34.36 -16.58
N PRO A 28 -1.28 -33.84 -17.73
CA PRO A 28 -0.42 -32.67 -17.73
C PRO A 28 -1.05 -31.53 -16.94
N ALA A 29 -0.32 -30.97 -15.98
CA ALA A 29 -0.74 -29.75 -15.30
C ALA A 29 -0.97 -28.67 -16.37
N PRO A 30 -2.06 -27.88 -16.29
CA PRO A 30 -2.31 -26.82 -17.27
C PRO A 30 -1.09 -25.90 -17.29
N ALA A 31 -0.53 -25.70 -18.49
CA ALA A 31 0.71 -24.95 -18.65
C ALA A 31 0.59 -23.59 -17.96
N SER A 32 1.52 -23.31 -17.04
CA SER A 32 1.55 -22.05 -16.29
C SER A 32 1.57 -20.90 -17.29
N ALA A 33 0.53 -20.05 -17.25
CA ALA A 33 0.42 -18.93 -18.18
C ALA A 33 1.70 -18.08 -18.14
N PRO A 34 2.20 -17.58 -19.29
CA PRO A 34 3.51 -16.95 -19.35
C PRO A 34 3.68 -15.88 -18.28
N GLN A 35 4.59 -16.11 -17.33
CA GLN A 35 4.87 -15.17 -16.25
C GLN A 35 5.50 -13.91 -16.87
N GLN A 36 4.66 -12.90 -17.12
CA GLN A 36 5.08 -11.63 -17.68
C GLN A 36 6.12 -11.00 -16.75
N LYS A 37 7.36 -10.89 -17.24
CA LYS A 37 8.47 -10.29 -16.50
C LYS A 37 8.16 -8.80 -16.25
N LEU A 38 7.70 -8.48 -15.05
CA LEU A 38 7.43 -7.11 -14.65
C LEU A 38 8.72 -6.39 -14.27
N GLU A 39 8.90 -5.18 -14.78
CA GLU A 39 10.06 -4.32 -14.48
C GLU A 39 9.58 -2.99 -13.89
N LEU A 40 10.28 -2.51 -12.85
CA LEU A 40 9.90 -1.29 -12.13
C LEU A 40 10.55 -0.06 -12.76
N VAL A 41 9.75 0.78 -13.41
CA VAL A 41 10.20 1.97 -14.13
C VAL A 41 9.89 3.23 -13.32
N LYS A 42 10.88 4.13 -13.15
CA LYS A 42 10.68 5.45 -12.53
C LYS A 42 9.96 6.39 -13.50
N VAL A 43 8.69 6.67 -13.24
CA VAL A 43 7.84 7.51 -14.12
C VAL A 43 7.88 9.01 -13.80
N ALA A 44 8.26 9.40 -12.59
CA ALA A 44 8.35 10.80 -12.13
C ALA A 44 9.30 10.96 -10.95
N SER A 45 9.67 12.21 -10.62
CA SER A 45 10.34 12.58 -9.36
C SER A 45 9.56 13.74 -8.71
N LEU A 46 9.07 13.56 -7.48
CA LEU A 46 8.33 14.58 -6.74
C LEU A 46 9.30 15.38 -5.87
N ASN A 47 9.99 16.34 -6.49
CA ASN A 47 11.18 16.99 -5.93
C ASN A 47 10.90 17.98 -4.78
N THR A 48 9.63 18.28 -4.46
CA THR A 48 9.25 19.19 -3.36
C THR A 48 8.24 18.53 -2.41
N THR A 49 8.30 18.92 -1.14
CA THR A 49 7.36 18.47 -0.10
C THR A 49 5.91 18.78 -0.47
N GLU A 50 5.67 19.91 -1.13
CA GLU A 50 4.34 20.32 -1.58
C GLU A 50 3.83 19.43 -2.72
N SER A 51 4.65 19.16 -3.73
CA SER A 51 4.30 18.27 -4.85
C SER A 51 4.01 16.84 -4.38
N ASN A 52 4.80 16.33 -3.42
CA ASN A 52 4.54 15.03 -2.78
C ASN A 52 3.21 15.04 -1.99
N ARG A 53 2.93 16.11 -1.24
CA ARG A 53 1.68 16.27 -0.47
C ARG A 53 0.45 16.41 -1.38
N GLU A 54 0.59 17.10 -2.50
CA GLU A 54 -0.46 17.24 -3.52
C GLU A 54 -0.72 15.89 -4.20
N PHE A 55 0.32 15.18 -4.66
CA PHE A 55 0.20 13.84 -5.22
C PHE A 55 -0.51 12.87 -4.26
N GLN A 56 -0.14 12.87 -2.98
CA GLN A 56 -0.80 12.03 -1.96
C GLN A 56 -2.29 12.36 -1.81
N LYS A 57 -2.66 13.65 -1.75
CA LYS A 57 -4.07 14.09 -1.74
C LYS A 57 -4.82 13.62 -2.99
N ASN A 58 -4.22 13.80 -4.16
CA ASN A 58 -4.84 13.45 -5.44
C ASN A 58 -5.02 11.93 -5.59
N VAL A 59 -4.04 11.12 -5.17
CA VAL A 59 -4.18 9.66 -5.10
C VAL A 59 -5.32 9.25 -4.15
N GLN A 60 -5.40 9.83 -2.95
CA GLN A 60 -6.48 9.54 -1.99
C GLN A 60 -7.86 9.93 -2.52
N LEU A 61 -8.00 11.13 -3.09
CA LEU A 61 -9.24 11.63 -3.67
C LEU A 61 -9.77 10.71 -4.78
N VAL A 62 -8.89 10.26 -5.67
CA VAL A 62 -9.30 9.42 -6.81
C VAL A 62 -9.55 7.96 -6.36
N GLN A 63 -8.86 7.47 -5.33
CA GLN A 63 -9.21 6.20 -4.66
C GLN A 63 -10.61 6.26 -4.02
N GLN A 64 -10.95 7.35 -3.31
CA GLN A 64 -12.29 7.57 -2.74
C GLN A 64 -13.36 7.63 -3.83
N GLN A 65 -13.12 8.36 -4.93
CA GLN A 65 -14.03 8.41 -6.09
C GLN A 65 -14.25 7.02 -6.70
N ARG A 66 -13.20 6.19 -6.82
CA ARG A 66 -13.31 4.81 -7.31
C ARG A 66 -14.11 3.91 -6.37
N ALA A 67 -13.93 4.03 -5.05
CA ALA A 67 -14.71 3.30 -4.06
C ALA A 67 -16.20 3.70 -4.12
N LEU A 68 -16.49 4.99 -4.22
CA LEU A 68 -17.86 5.51 -4.36
C LEU A 68 -18.50 5.06 -5.69
N ALA A 69 -17.74 5.00 -6.79
CA ALA A 69 -18.23 4.44 -8.06
C ALA A 69 -18.61 2.96 -7.93
N GLY A 70 -17.83 2.17 -7.18
CA GLY A 70 -18.18 0.79 -6.84
C GLY A 70 -19.47 0.70 -6.03
N GLN A 71 -19.63 1.53 -5.01
CA GLN A 71 -20.86 1.59 -4.20
C GLN A 71 -22.09 2.00 -5.02
N LEU A 72 -21.97 2.96 -5.94
CA LEU A 72 -23.05 3.36 -6.84
C LEU A 72 -23.41 2.25 -7.83
N LEU A 73 -22.42 1.52 -8.36
CA LEU A 73 -22.66 0.37 -9.23
C LEU A 73 -23.40 -0.75 -8.47
N SER A 74 -22.97 -1.09 -7.25
CA SER A 74 -23.66 -2.10 -6.43
C SER A 74 -25.07 -1.67 -6.03
N LYS A 75 -25.32 -0.38 -5.77
CA LYS A 75 -26.68 0.15 -5.57
C LYS A 75 -27.52 0.01 -6.83
N LEU A 76 -27.00 0.46 -7.98
CA LEU A 76 -27.67 0.39 -9.28
C LEU A 76 -28.07 -1.05 -9.65
N GLN A 77 -27.20 -2.03 -9.37
CA GLN A 77 -27.44 -3.46 -9.62
C GLN A 77 -28.54 -4.10 -8.74
N ASN A 78 -28.93 -3.45 -7.63
CA ASN A 78 -29.94 -3.97 -6.69
C ASN A 78 -31.19 -3.09 -6.60
N GLU A 79 -31.21 -1.95 -7.31
CA GLU A 79 -32.36 -1.04 -7.34
C GLU A 79 -33.37 -1.50 -8.39
N GLN A 80 -34.65 -1.54 -8.01
CA GLN A 80 -35.77 -1.99 -8.86
C GLN A 80 -36.70 -0.84 -9.24
N ASP A 81 -36.60 0.30 -8.54
CA ASP A 81 -37.32 1.53 -8.87
C ASP A 81 -36.66 2.22 -10.08
N GLU A 82 -37.40 2.35 -11.19
CA GLU A 82 -36.87 2.92 -12.43
C GLU A 82 -36.35 4.35 -12.29
N GLN A 83 -36.97 5.17 -11.42
CA GLN A 83 -36.58 6.57 -11.23
C GLN A 83 -35.28 6.66 -10.43
N LYS A 84 -35.17 5.88 -9.35
CA LYS A 84 -33.92 5.76 -8.56
C LYS A 84 -32.81 5.14 -9.39
N HIS A 85 -33.10 4.11 -10.18
CA HIS A 85 -32.15 3.48 -11.09
C HIS A 85 -31.65 4.48 -12.16
N ALA A 86 -32.52 5.31 -12.73
CA ALA A 86 -32.12 6.36 -13.66
C ALA A 86 -31.22 7.43 -13.01
N GLU A 87 -31.53 7.90 -11.81
CA GLU A 87 -30.72 8.88 -11.08
C GLU A 87 -29.38 8.28 -10.61
N LEU A 88 -29.34 7.04 -10.10
CA LEU A 88 -28.10 6.33 -9.77
C LEU A 88 -27.20 6.16 -11.01
N LYS A 89 -27.78 5.83 -12.17
CA LYS A 89 -27.05 5.71 -13.45
C LYS A 89 -26.46 7.05 -13.89
N LYS A 90 -27.19 8.15 -13.71
CA LYS A 90 -26.73 9.53 -13.99
C LYS A 90 -25.61 9.96 -13.05
N GLN A 91 -25.72 9.68 -11.75
CA GLN A 91 -24.67 9.95 -10.76
C GLN A 91 -23.39 9.15 -11.05
N LEU A 92 -23.54 7.86 -11.40
CA LEU A 92 -22.42 7.00 -11.79
C LEU A 92 -21.73 7.54 -13.04
N ALA A 93 -22.47 7.91 -14.08
CA ALA A 93 -21.91 8.48 -15.32
C ALA A 93 -21.15 9.80 -15.06
N ALA A 94 -21.71 10.71 -14.26
CA ALA A 94 -21.05 11.97 -13.90
C ALA A 94 -19.77 11.76 -13.08
N LEU A 95 -19.76 10.78 -12.18
CA LEU A 95 -18.57 10.38 -11.41
C LEU A 95 -17.52 9.71 -12.30
N GLN A 96 -17.93 8.88 -13.25
CA GLN A 96 -17.06 8.18 -14.19
C GLN A 96 -16.40 9.16 -15.17
N ALA A 97 -17.10 10.23 -15.60
CA ALA A 97 -16.52 11.34 -16.34
C ALA A 97 -15.40 12.04 -15.53
N LYS A 98 -15.69 12.45 -14.29
CA LYS A 98 -14.71 13.07 -13.37
C LYS A 98 -13.50 12.16 -13.09
N LEU A 99 -13.72 10.85 -12.90
CA LEU A 99 -12.65 9.87 -12.75
C LEU A 99 -11.74 9.82 -13.99
N ASN A 100 -12.31 9.87 -15.20
CA ASN A 100 -11.55 9.89 -16.44
C ASN A 100 -10.76 11.20 -16.64
N GLU A 101 -11.32 12.35 -16.26
CA GLU A 101 -10.65 13.65 -16.26
C GLU A 101 -9.49 13.68 -15.26
N ASN A 102 -9.74 13.28 -14.02
CA ASN A 102 -8.71 13.17 -12.98
C ASN A 102 -7.60 12.18 -13.37
N ASN A 103 -7.94 11.05 -14.01
CA ASN A 103 -6.96 10.09 -14.51
C ASN A 103 -6.09 10.66 -15.65
N LYS A 104 -6.67 11.44 -16.58
CA LYS A 104 -5.91 12.17 -17.61
C LYS A 104 -4.95 13.20 -17.00
N LEU A 105 -5.39 13.92 -15.97
CA LEU A 105 -4.58 14.92 -15.28
C LEU A 105 -3.46 14.26 -14.47
N MET A 106 -3.75 13.20 -13.70
CA MET A 106 -2.75 12.41 -12.99
C MET A 106 -1.68 11.82 -13.93
N PHE A 107 -2.08 11.40 -15.13
CA PHE A 107 -1.14 10.92 -16.15
C PHE A 107 -0.27 12.05 -16.69
N LYS A 108 -0.86 13.20 -17.04
CA LYS A 108 -0.13 14.37 -17.55
C LYS A 108 0.86 14.95 -16.54
N THR A 109 0.49 15.02 -15.27
CA THR A 109 1.30 15.68 -14.22
C THR A 109 2.32 14.72 -13.58
N TYR A 110 2.02 13.42 -13.46
CA TYR A 110 2.82 12.48 -12.67
C TYR A 110 3.11 11.13 -13.35
N GLY A 111 2.69 10.91 -14.61
CA GLY A 111 2.81 9.60 -15.28
C GLY A 111 1.92 8.50 -14.67
N PHE A 112 0.96 8.88 -13.82
CA PHE A 112 0.16 7.97 -13.00
C PHE A 112 -1.17 7.60 -13.68
N THR A 113 -1.60 6.34 -13.58
CA THR A 113 -2.86 5.85 -14.15
C THR A 113 -3.60 4.92 -13.20
N LEU A 114 -4.93 5.02 -13.09
CA LEU A 114 -5.73 4.20 -12.17
C LEU A 114 -5.74 2.69 -12.45
N ASN A 115 -5.24 2.28 -13.61
CA ASN A 115 -5.31 0.92 -14.12
C ASN A 115 -3.99 0.14 -13.90
N ARG A 116 -3.05 0.69 -13.13
CA ARG A 116 -1.76 0.06 -12.81
C ARG A 116 -1.44 0.16 -11.32
N ASN A 117 -0.63 -0.79 -10.83
CA ASN A 117 -0.11 -0.78 -9.47
C ASN A 117 1.20 0.03 -9.44
N TYR A 118 1.37 0.89 -8.44
CA TYR A 118 2.56 1.74 -8.28
C TYR A 118 3.15 1.55 -6.89
N VAL A 119 4.48 1.64 -6.80
CA VAL A 119 5.23 1.69 -5.54
C VAL A 119 5.78 3.10 -5.39
N LEU A 120 5.48 3.75 -4.26
CA LEU A 120 6.03 5.06 -3.93
C LEU A 120 7.31 4.90 -3.10
N THR A 121 8.45 5.28 -3.67
CA THR A 121 9.75 5.31 -2.99
C THR A 121 10.03 6.72 -2.48
N VAL A 122 10.29 6.87 -1.18
CA VAL A 122 10.61 8.17 -0.57
C VAL A 122 12.12 8.39 -0.63
N GLU A 123 12.58 9.20 -1.59
CA GLU A 123 14.02 9.46 -1.78
C GLU A 123 14.61 10.42 -0.74
N LYS A 124 13.80 11.29 -0.14
CA LYS A 124 14.19 12.23 0.93
C LYS A 124 13.05 12.43 1.93
N ALA A 125 13.41 12.55 3.21
CA ALA A 125 12.49 12.90 4.29
C ALA A 125 13.19 13.88 5.25
N HIS A 126 12.44 14.86 5.76
CA HIS A 126 12.94 15.86 6.71
C HIS A 126 12.18 15.71 8.03
N VAL A 127 12.92 15.68 9.15
CA VAL A 127 12.38 15.70 10.50
C VAL A 127 12.81 17.01 11.14
N HIS A 128 11.84 17.77 11.63
CA HIS A 128 12.06 19.05 12.29
C HIS A 128 11.69 18.94 13.77
N MET A 129 12.40 19.66 14.63
CA MET A 129 12.12 19.79 16.06
C MET A 129 12.18 21.27 16.45
N TRP A 130 11.34 21.66 17.40
CA TRP A 130 11.46 22.96 18.06
C TRP A 130 12.56 22.89 19.11
N VAL A 131 13.47 23.85 19.09
CA VAL A 131 14.67 23.93 19.93
C VAL A 131 14.99 25.40 20.24
N THR A 132 15.68 25.67 21.34
CA THR A 132 16.20 27.02 21.63
C THR A 132 17.33 27.41 20.67
N ALA A 133 17.72 28.68 20.65
CA ALA A 133 18.87 29.14 19.87
C ALA A 133 20.19 28.47 20.31
N GLU A 134 20.33 28.19 21.61
CA GLU A 134 21.47 27.52 22.22
C GLU A 134 21.54 26.04 21.81
N GLU A 135 20.40 25.33 21.89
CA GLU A 135 20.26 23.96 21.41
C GLU A 135 20.51 23.87 19.89
N ALA A 136 19.99 24.81 19.10
CA ALA A 136 20.23 24.86 17.66
C ALA A 136 21.71 25.06 17.31
N ALA A 137 22.45 25.87 18.08
CA ALA A 137 23.89 26.02 17.91
C ALA A 137 24.64 24.74 18.30
N ALA A 138 24.27 24.12 19.44
CA ALA A 138 24.84 22.87 19.91
C ALA A 138 24.55 21.66 19.00
N ILE A 139 23.45 21.68 18.24
CA ILE A 139 23.11 20.66 17.23
C ILE A 139 23.96 20.85 15.96
N LYS A 140 24.07 22.07 15.43
CA LYS A 140 24.88 22.37 14.23
C LYS A 140 26.36 22.01 14.44
N ALA A 141 26.94 22.45 15.56
CA ALA A 141 28.31 22.09 15.92
C ALA A 141 28.56 20.57 16.09
N ARG A 142 27.51 19.73 16.11
CA ARG A 142 27.59 18.26 16.13
C ARG A 142 27.27 17.59 14.79
N SER A 143 26.57 18.27 13.86
CA SER A 143 26.38 17.77 12.49
C SER A 143 27.67 17.91 11.68
N ASP A 144 28.29 19.08 11.76
CA ASP A 144 29.37 19.49 10.86
C ASP A 144 30.67 18.67 11.08
N VAL A 145 30.76 17.98 12.23
CA VAL A 145 31.83 17.06 12.62
C VAL A 145 31.65 15.64 12.05
N LYS A 146 30.46 15.29 11.52
CA LYS A 146 30.12 13.90 11.12
C LYS A 146 30.19 13.58 9.64
N ASP A 147 30.24 14.59 8.77
CA ASP A 147 30.45 14.37 7.33
C ASP A 147 31.91 14.01 7.00
N GLY A 148 32.82 14.13 7.98
CA GLY A 148 34.18 13.60 7.95
C GLY A 148 34.31 12.27 8.69
N ALA A 149 34.82 11.25 8.00
CA ALA A 149 35.26 9.95 8.54
C ALA A 149 34.19 9.06 9.22
N ILE A 150 33.43 8.31 8.40
CA ILE A 150 33.20 6.89 8.73
C ILE A 150 34.49 6.13 8.41
N LYS A 151 35.34 5.92 9.42
CA LYS A 151 36.30 4.82 9.44
C LYS A 151 35.80 3.81 10.46
N ASP A 152 35.73 2.54 10.07
CA ASP A 152 35.35 1.45 10.99
C ASP A 152 36.55 1.11 11.88
N ASP A 153 36.53 1.59 13.13
CA ASP A 153 37.54 1.30 14.16
C ASP A 153 37.01 0.39 15.29
N GLY A 154 35.96 -0.39 15.01
CA GLY A 154 35.57 -1.56 15.81
C GLY A 154 35.11 -1.30 17.25
N LYS A 155 34.92 -0.04 17.66
CA LYS A 155 34.49 0.32 19.03
C LYS A 155 32.97 0.26 19.20
N LYS A 156 32.55 -0.14 20.41
CA LYS A 156 31.15 -0.42 20.78
C LYS A 156 30.23 0.77 20.44
N PRO A 157 29.03 0.53 19.87
CA PRO A 157 28.18 1.60 19.36
C PRO A 157 27.58 2.47 20.48
N SER A 158 28.18 3.64 20.71
CA SER A 158 27.71 4.70 21.60
C SER A 158 26.51 5.50 21.04
N GLY A 159 25.60 4.81 20.35
CA GLY A 159 24.35 5.36 19.82
C GLY A 159 23.13 5.02 20.69
N LEU A 160 21.96 5.51 20.30
CA LEU A 160 20.68 5.32 21.01
C LEU A 160 20.35 3.86 21.36
N ARG A 161 20.87 2.89 20.59
CA ARG A 161 20.80 1.45 20.89
C ARG A 161 21.29 1.09 22.29
N GLY A 162 22.26 1.82 22.85
CA GLY A 162 22.78 1.58 24.21
C GLY A 162 21.78 1.90 25.32
N LEU A 163 20.84 2.84 25.09
CA LEU A 163 19.85 3.25 26.10
C LEU A 163 18.75 2.19 26.30
N PHE A 164 18.50 1.36 25.29
CA PHE A 164 17.52 0.27 25.34
C PHE A 164 18.15 -1.10 25.68
N GLY A 165 19.46 -1.14 25.93
CA GLY A 165 20.20 -2.33 26.38
C GLY A 165 19.94 -2.69 27.83
N GLY A 166 18.67 -2.92 28.19
CA GLY A 166 18.22 -3.17 29.56
C GLY A 166 18.96 -4.32 30.24
N ASN A 167 19.66 -4.01 31.33
CA ASN A 167 20.56 -4.92 32.03
C ASN A 167 19.79 -5.99 32.85
N LYS A 168 19.40 -7.09 32.19
CA LYS A 168 18.89 -8.29 32.88
C LYS A 168 20.00 -9.00 33.66
N LYS A 169 20.28 -8.52 34.88
CA LYS A 169 20.93 -9.36 35.89
C LYS A 169 19.97 -10.49 36.31
N LYS A 170 20.56 -11.65 36.61
CA LYS A 170 19.94 -12.73 37.38
C LYS A 170 20.04 -12.39 38.87
#